data_AF-A0A521TQ73-F1
#
_entry.id   AF-A0A521TQ73-F1
#
_cell.length_a   1.000
_cell.length_b   1.000
_cell.length_c   1.000
_cell.angle_alpha   90.00
_cell.angle_beta   90.00
_cell.angle_gamma   90.00
#
_symmetry.space_group_name_H-M   'P 1'
#
loop_
_entity.id
_entity.type
_entity.pdbx_description
1 polymer ?
#
loop_
_entity_poly.entity_id
_entity_poly.type
_entity_poly.pdbx_seq_one_letter_code
_entity_poly.pdbx_strand_id
1 'polypeptide(L)'
;MLLSRQRCDRAGLRQLRTDRFSGLIPDVRVVLAPSAPAWSPPWPTRILIACVLFVLAVLPASAAAPWLDDAAIANWNAAGAVIPRATTPDVPFQEICLRRERPATGSDEERSLAAAGWRLTEYWPSRRQGAVAVILATSMYDGMCRPYDYNGFVFLDGRYVGRLAPTHLVSRTDGAIDPGGATIASDGSIEARFIRYADRDPLCCPSRGHTRVTYRVVNGVLGVATRQSEGASPPATALPRTGGLTVPIGVGLAASLCAICGGALVRCRRRDQTRFS
;
A
#
# COMPACT_ATOMS: atom_id res chain seq x y z
N MET A 1 -28.62 -26.22 46.88
CA MET A 1 -28.22 -25.07 46.05
C MET A 1 -29.05 -25.10 44.77
N LEU A 2 -30.05 -24.23 44.69
CA LEU A 2 -31.04 -24.19 43.60
C LEU A 2 -30.48 -23.45 42.38
N LEU A 3 -30.55 -24.10 41.22
CA LEU A 3 -30.26 -23.53 39.90
C LEU A 3 -31.47 -22.69 39.43
N SER A 4 -31.30 -21.37 39.44
CA SER A 4 -32.25 -20.41 38.88
C SER A 4 -32.05 -20.29 37.37
N ARG A 5 -33.07 -20.67 36.60
CA ARG A 5 -33.16 -20.45 35.15
C ARG A 5 -33.73 -19.06 34.88
N GLN A 6 -32.94 -18.16 34.30
CA GLN A 6 -33.46 -16.90 33.75
C GLN A 6 -33.94 -17.11 32.31
N ARG A 7 -35.23 -16.81 32.09
CA ARG A 7 -35.86 -16.66 30.77
C ARG A 7 -35.55 -15.26 30.25
N CYS A 8 -35.08 -15.16 29.00
CA CYS A 8 -35.09 -13.90 28.26
C CYS A 8 -36.40 -13.77 27.49
N ASP A 9 -37.21 -12.79 27.88
CA ASP A 9 -38.40 -12.36 27.16
C ASP A 9 -38.02 -11.62 25.87
N ARG A 10 -38.60 -12.06 24.76
CA ARG A 10 -38.67 -11.33 23.48
C ARG A 10 -39.93 -10.48 23.50
N ALA A 11 -39.79 -9.17 23.63
CA ALA A 11 -40.88 -8.23 23.37
C ALA A 11 -40.34 -6.97 22.66
N GLY A 12 -40.95 -6.60 21.53
CA GLY A 12 -40.96 -5.21 21.08
C GLY A 12 -40.30 -4.86 19.75
N LEU A 13 -40.61 -5.57 18.65
CA LEU A 13 -40.45 -4.99 17.31
C LEU A 13 -41.70 -4.16 16.98
N ARG A 14 -41.66 -2.86 17.30
CA ARG A 14 -42.63 -1.89 16.79
C ARG A 14 -42.34 -1.62 15.31
N GLN A 15 -43.27 -2.02 14.45
CA GLN A 15 -43.37 -1.59 13.07
C GLN A 15 -43.51 -0.06 13.01
N LEU A 16 -42.51 0.62 12.47
CA LEU A 16 -42.67 2.01 12.05
C LEU A 16 -43.36 2.02 10.68
N ARG A 17 -44.64 2.38 10.73
CA ARG A 17 -45.53 2.72 9.62
C ARG A 17 -44.91 3.89 8.84
N THR A 18 -44.51 3.65 7.59
CA THR A 18 -44.14 4.69 6.64
C THR A 18 -45.40 5.25 6.00
N ASP A 19 -45.90 6.35 6.55
CA ASP A 19 -46.98 7.13 5.95
C ASP A 19 -46.42 8.05 4.84
N ARG A 20 -46.90 7.79 3.62
CA ARG A 20 -47.55 8.78 2.76
C ARG A 20 -46.79 10.11 2.52
N PHE A 21 -45.82 10.09 1.61
CA PHE A 21 -45.38 11.28 0.85
C PHE A 21 -45.83 11.16 -0.61
N SER A 22 -47.09 11.51 -0.85
CA SER A 22 -47.62 11.77 -2.19
C SER A 22 -47.80 13.28 -2.30
N GLY A 23 -46.90 13.96 -3.00
CA GLY A 23 -47.03 15.39 -3.21
C GLY A 23 -45.94 15.97 -4.11
N LEU A 24 -46.34 16.32 -5.33
CA LEU A 24 -45.76 17.36 -6.18
C LEU A 24 -44.34 17.11 -6.71
N ILE A 25 -44.23 16.27 -7.74
CA ILE A 25 -43.11 16.35 -8.69
C ILE A 25 -43.68 16.98 -9.97
N PRO A 26 -43.18 18.16 -10.40
CA PRO A 26 -43.56 18.75 -11.67
C PRO A 26 -43.10 17.86 -12.83
N ASP A 27 -43.94 17.76 -13.85
CA ASP A 27 -43.74 16.98 -15.06
C ASP A 27 -42.58 17.56 -15.89
N VAL A 28 -41.35 17.16 -15.59
CA VAL A 28 -40.15 17.57 -16.32
C VAL A 28 -40.07 16.78 -17.62
N ARG A 29 -40.57 17.37 -18.71
CA ARG A 29 -40.32 16.86 -20.07
C ARG A 29 -38.84 17.06 -20.42
N VAL A 30 -38.05 16.00 -20.26
CA VAL A 30 -36.69 15.93 -20.79
C VAL A 30 -36.77 15.91 -22.32
N VAL A 31 -36.53 17.07 -22.94
CA VAL A 31 -36.31 17.15 -24.39
C VAL A 31 -34.95 16.52 -24.67
N LEU A 32 -34.97 15.26 -25.12
CA LEU A 32 -33.76 14.56 -25.55
C LEU A 32 -33.20 15.27 -26.78
N ALA A 33 -32.03 15.90 -26.62
CA ALA A 33 -31.28 16.44 -27.73
C ALA A 33 -30.98 15.33 -28.77
N PRO A 34 -31.00 15.65 -30.07
CA PRO A 34 -30.68 14.67 -31.12
C PRO A 34 -29.29 14.09 -30.87
N SER A 35 -29.21 12.76 -30.91
CA SER A 35 -27.96 12.02 -30.78
C SER A 35 -26.95 12.47 -31.83
N ALA A 36 -25.81 13.00 -31.36
CA ALA A 36 -24.69 13.29 -32.25
C ALA A 36 -24.28 12.01 -33.00
N PRO A 37 -23.90 12.10 -34.29
CA PRO A 37 -23.49 10.94 -35.07
C PRO A 37 -22.27 10.30 -34.40
N ALA A 38 -22.40 9.00 -34.08
CA ALA A 38 -21.36 8.22 -33.44
C ALA A 38 -20.13 8.12 -34.37
N TRP A 39 -19.15 8.99 -34.15
CA TRP A 39 -17.83 8.88 -34.75
C TRP A 39 -17.19 7.58 -34.28
N SER A 40 -17.24 6.56 -35.13
CA SER A 40 -16.55 5.31 -34.91
C SER A 40 -15.13 5.48 -35.45
N PRO A 41 -14.08 5.48 -34.59
CA PRO A 41 -12.72 5.59 -35.08
C PRO A 41 -12.43 4.38 -35.97
N PRO A 42 -11.69 4.56 -37.09
CA PRO A 42 -11.39 3.48 -38.01
C PRO A 42 -10.61 2.37 -37.29
N TRP A 43 -10.77 1.14 -37.77
CA TRP A 43 -10.21 -0.08 -37.16
C TRP A 43 -8.73 -0.01 -36.71
N PRO A 44 -7.77 0.65 -37.43
CA PRO A 44 -6.40 0.76 -36.95
C PRO A 44 -6.28 1.60 -35.67
N THR A 45 -7.10 2.64 -35.52
CA THR A 45 -7.06 3.53 -34.35
C THR A 45 -7.53 2.82 -33.10
N ARG A 46 -8.50 1.89 -33.21
CA ARG A 46 -8.98 1.08 -32.08
C ARG A 46 -7.92 0.10 -31.56
N ILE A 47 -7.18 -0.53 -32.48
CA ILE A 47 -6.08 -1.45 -32.12
C ILE A 47 -4.97 -0.68 -31.42
N LEU A 48 -4.60 0.50 -31.93
CA LEU A 48 -3.56 1.34 -31.35
C LEU A 48 -3.93 1.83 -29.95
N ILE A 49 -5.18 2.27 -29.74
CA ILE A 49 -5.69 2.65 -28.41
C ILE A 49 -5.68 1.45 -27.46
N ALA A 50 -6.13 0.27 -27.90
CA ALA A 50 -6.12 -0.93 -27.06
C ALA A 50 -4.70 -1.36 -26.67
N CYS A 51 -3.74 -1.29 -27.60
CA CYS A 51 -2.33 -1.58 -27.30
C CYS A 51 -1.72 -0.57 -26.31
N VAL A 52 -2.00 0.73 -26.47
CA VAL A 52 -1.52 1.77 -25.55
C VAL A 52 -2.12 1.59 -24.14
N LEU A 53 -3.41 1.32 -24.05
CA LEU A 53 -4.08 1.04 -22.77
C LEU A 53 -3.55 -0.25 -22.11
N PHE A 54 -3.28 -1.29 -22.90
CA PHE A 54 -2.69 -2.54 -22.40
C PHE A 54 -1.26 -2.33 -21.88
N VAL A 55 -0.43 -1.56 -22.58
CA VAL A 55 0.94 -1.24 -22.12
C VAL A 55 0.91 -0.41 -20.84
N LEU A 56 -0.02 0.55 -20.72
CA LEU A 56 -0.18 1.35 -19.49
C LEU A 56 -0.69 0.54 -18.31
N ALA A 57 -1.51 -0.50 -18.54
CA ALA A 57 -2.04 -1.37 -17.48
C ALA A 57 -1.01 -2.36 -16.91
N VAL A 58 0.12 -2.58 -17.60
CA VAL A 58 1.16 -3.55 -17.20
C VAL A 58 2.33 -2.86 -16.46
N LEU A 59 2.31 -1.54 -16.31
CA LEU A 59 3.35 -0.85 -15.53
C LEU A 59 3.20 -1.25 -14.05
N PRO A 60 4.25 -1.84 -13.43
CA PRO A 60 4.21 -2.10 -12.01
C PRO A 60 4.13 -0.75 -11.29
N ALA A 61 3.03 -0.51 -10.58
CA ALA A 61 2.96 0.54 -9.59
C ALA A 61 3.86 0.12 -8.42
N SER A 62 5.18 0.34 -8.56
CA SER A 62 6.06 0.33 -7.40
C SER A 62 5.55 1.41 -6.46
N ALA A 63 5.14 1.02 -5.25
CA ALA A 63 4.80 1.96 -4.20
C ALA A 63 6.08 2.72 -3.82
N ALA A 64 6.40 3.76 -4.58
CA ALA A 64 7.47 4.68 -4.27
C ALA A 64 7.10 5.42 -2.97
N ALA A 65 8.10 5.73 -2.16
CA ALA A 65 7.94 6.57 -0.98
C ALA A 65 8.54 7.96 -1.25
N PRO A 66 7.94 8.77 -2.15
CA PRO A 66 8.53 10.05 -2.57
C PRO A 66 8.70 11.01 -1.39
N TRP A 67 7.85 10.91 -0.36
CA TRP A 67 7.96 11.69 0.86
C TRP A 67 9.28 11.47 1.63
N LEU A 68 9.98 10.35 1.41
CA LEU A 68 11.31 10.09 1.98
C LEU A 68 12.44 10.71 1.14
N ASP A 69 12.16 11.13 -0.09
CA ASP A 69 13.14 11.74 -0.99
C ASP A 69 13.12 13.27 -0.94
N ASP A 70 12.05 13.86 -0.40
CA ASP A 70 11.93 15.30 -0.20
C ASP A 70 13.00 15.84 0.78
N ALA A 71 13.54 17.02 0.46
CA ALA A 71 14.53 17.69 1.31
C ALA A 71 13.95 18.10 2.67
N ALA A 72 12.66 18.45 2.70
CA ALA A 72 11.90 18.74 3.90
C ALA A 72 10.62 17.90 3.89
N ILE A 73 10.45 17.09 4.93
CA ILE A 73 9.28 16.23 5.07
C ILE A 73 8.14 17.06 5.67
N ALA A 74 7.08 17.28 4.89
CA ALA A 74 5.87 17.92 5.39
C ALA A 74 5.21 17.05 6.47
N ASN A 75 4.76 17.66 7.56
CA ASN A 75 4.00 16.93 8.58
C ASN A 75 2.59 16.64 8.07
N TRP A 76 2.21 15.36 8.04
CA TRP A 76 0.86 14.89 7.66
C TRP A 76 -0.05 14.63 8.86
N ASN A 77 0.47 14.68 10.09
CA ASN A 77 -0.33 14.48 11.30
C ASN A 77 -0.99 15.79 11.74
N ALA A 78 -2.18 15.69 12.32
CA ALA A 78 -2.95 16.82 12.79
C ALA A 78 -3.44 16.61 14.24
N ALA A 79 -3.60 17.70 14.98
CA ALA A 79 -4.12 17.67 16.35
C ALA A 79 -5.56 17.15 16.37
N GLY A 80 -5.85 16.24 17.29
CA GLY A 80 -7.18 15.64 17.42
C GLY A 80 -7.56 14.70 16.27
N ALA A 81 -6.61 14.31 15.41
CA ALA A 81 -6.83 13.24 14.45
C ALA A 81 -7.33 11.97 15.17
N VAL A 82 -8.21 11.24 14.50
CA VAL A 82 -8.68 9.92 14.95
C VAL A 82 -7.85 8.82 14.29
N ILE A 83 -7.85 7.63 14.88
CA ILE A 83 -7.22 6.46 14.26
C ILE A 83 -7.92 6.19 12.91
N PRO A 84 -7.20 6.18 11.78
CA PRO A 84 -7.79 5.83 10.48
C PRO A 84 -8.41 4.43 10.54
N ARG A 85 -9.53 4.22 9.84
CA ARG A 85 -10.13 2.88 9.72
C ARG A 85 -9.21 2.00 8.88
N ALA A 86 -9.01 0.75 9.31
CA ALA A 86 -8.30 -0.24 8.52
C ALA A 86 -9.11 -0.57 7.25
N THR A 87 -8.42 -0.81 6.14
CA THR A 87 -9.05 -1.31 4.92
C THR A 87 -9.63 -2.70 5.18
N THR A 88 -10.86 -2.92 4.74
CA THR A 88 -11.48 -4.25 4.79
C THR A 88 -10.97 -5.07 3.61
N PRO A 89 -10.44 -6.29 3.83
CA PRO A 89 -10.05 -7.16 2.73
C PRO A 89 -11.26 -7.65 1.94
N ASP A 90 -11.13 -7.76 0.62
CA ASP A 90 -12.17 -8.32 -0.25
C ASP A 90 -12.27 -9.86 -0.14
N VAL A 91 -11.20 -10.50 0.35
CA VAL A 91 -11.10 -11.95 0.51
C VAL A 91 -10.73 -12.32 1.94
N PRO A 92 -11.25 -13.43 2.49
CA PRO A 92 -10.82 -13.93 3.78
C PRO A 92 -9.31 -14.22 3.82
N PHE A 93 -8.68 -13.94 4.95
CA PHE A 93 -7.27 -14.26 5.16
C PHE A 93 -7.05 -15.76 5.27
N GLN A 94 -5.87 -16.21 4.85
CA GLN A 94 -5.45 -17.58 5.11
C GLN A 94 -5.26 -17.80 6.62
N GLU A 95 -5.75 -18.92 7.14
CA GLU A 95 -5.67 -19.27 8.56
C GLU A 95 -4.24 -19.23 9.10
N ILE A 96 -3.25 -19.61 8.28
CA ILE A 96 -1.83 -19.55 8.65
C ILE A 96 -1.36 -18.13 9.00
N CYS A 97 -1.92 -17.09 8.37
CA CYS A 97 -1.57 -15.71 8.66
C CYS A 97 -2.25 -15.23 9.96
N LEU A 98 -3.50 -15.66 10.19
CA LEU A 98 -4.24 -15.34 11.40
C LEU A 98 -3.59 -15.92 12.66
N ARG A 99 -2.93 -17.09 12.56
CA ARG A 99 -2.16 -17.67 13.67
C ARG A 99 -0.98 -16.83 14.15
N ARG A 100 -0.57 -15.80 13.39
CA ARG A 100 0.50 -14.85 13.78
C ARG A 100 -0.06 -13.59 14.42
N GLU A 101 -1.39 -13.49 14.55
CA GLU A 101 -2.03 -12.39 15.24
C GLU A 101 -1.98 -12.60 16.74
N ARG A 102 -1.79 -11.50 17.46
CA ARG A 102 -1.90 -11.46 18.91
C ARG A 102 -3.14 -10.68 19.33
N PRO A 103 -3.76 -11.03 20.46
CA PRO A 103 -4.90 -10.28 20.97
C PRO A 103 -4.48 -8.85 21.36
N ALA A 104 -5.41 -7.91 21.18
CA ALA A 104 -5.27 -6.51 21.60
C ALA A 104 -5.63 -6.32 23.08
N THR A 105 -5.05 -7.12 23.96
CA THR A 105 -5.39 -7.11 25.41
C THR A 105 -4.38 -6.35 26.25
N GLY A 106 -3.25 -5.90 25.68
CA GLY A 106 -2.15 -5.32 26.44
C GLY A 106 -2.39 -3.88 26.91
N SER A 107 -3.22 -3.09 26.20
CA SER A 107 -3.46 -1.68 26.55
C SER A 107 -4.70 -1.07 25.88
N ASP A 108 -5.13 0.12 26.33
CA ASP A 108 -6.25 0.87 25.72
C ASP A 108 -5.94 1.27 24.28
N GLU A 109 -4.68 1.58 23.98
CA GLU A 109 -4.21 1.97 22.65
C GLU A 109 -4.32 0.80 21.65
N GLU A 110 -3.94 -0.40 22.08
CA GLU A 110 -4.12 -1.64 21.30
C GLU A 110 -5.60 -1.91 21.03
N ARG A 111 -6.45 -1.80 22.05
CA ARG A 111 -7.91 -1.99 21.90
C ARG A 111 -8.51 -0.97 20.95
N SER A 112 -8.02 0.27 20.97
CA SER A 112 -8.45 1.33 20.07
C SER A 112 -8.09 1.03 18.61
N LEU A 113 -6.90 0.48 18.36
CA LEU A 113 -6.50 0.02 17.02
C LEU A 113 -7.37 -1.15 16.54
N ALA A 114 -7.58 -2.16 17.40
CA ALA A 114 -8.45 -3.29 17.07
C ALA A 114 -9.89 -2.86 16.78
N ALA A 115 -10.44 -1.92 17.56
CA ALA A 115 -11.75 -1.33 17.31
C ALA A 115 -11.84 -0.56 15.97
N ALA A 116 -10.71 0.01 15.51
CA ALA A 116 -10.57 0.62 14.21
C ALA A 116 -10.35 -0.39 13.05
N GLY A 117 -10.33 -1.70 13.35
CA GLY A 117 -10.19 -2.79 12.39
C GLY A 117 -8.76 -3.25 12.14
N TRP A 118 -7.79 -2.69 12.87
CA TRP A 118 -6.38 -3.05 12.72
C TRP A 118 -6.05 -4.35 13.44
N ARG A 119 -5.14 -5.12 12.86
CA ARG A 119 -4.66 -6.40 13.39
C ARG A 119 -3.26 -6.23 13.96
N LEU A 120 -3.05 -6.80 15.14
CA LEU A 120 -1.76 -6.80 15.82
C LEU A 120 -1.08 -8.13 15.58
N THR A 121 0.21 -8.10 15.25
CA THR A 121 1.00 -9.30 14.98
C THR A 121 1.96 -9.57 16.13
N GLU A 122 2.32 -10.84 16.32
CA GLU A 122 3.35 -11.25 17.29
C GLU A 122 4.74 -10.72 16.93
N TYR A 123 4.99 -10.49 15.64
CA TYR A 123 6.26 -9.98 15.13
C TYR A 123 6.55 -8.53 15.56
N TRP A 124 5.51 -7.75 15.82
CA TRP A 124 5.62 -6.35 16.24
C TRP A 124 5.02 -6.13 17.63
N PRO A 125 5.81 -6.42 18.69
CA PRO A 125 5.40 -6.06 20.03
C PRO A 125 5.27 -4.53 20.16
N SER A 126 4.25 -4.09 20.88
CA SER A 126 4.07 -2.68 21.23
C SER A 126 5.29 -2.16 21.97
N ARG A 127 5.80 -0.99 21.56
CA ARG A 127 6.90 -0.30 22.21
C ARG A 127 6.34 0.81 23.08
N ARG A 128 6.85 0.94 24.30
CA ARG A 128 6.42 1.99 25.24
C ARG A 128 7.63 2.51 26.01
N GLN A 129 7.66 3.83 26.19
CA GLN A 129 8.63 4.51 27.05
C GLN A 129 7.95 5.72 27.68
N GLY A 130 7.77 5.68 29.00
CA GLY A 130 6.97 6.67 29.72
C GLY A 130 5.54 6.76 29.15
N ALA A 131 5.12 7.97 28.80
CA ALA A 131 3.81 8.29 28.22
C ALA A 131 3.67 7.90 26.74
N VAL A 132 4.79 7.67 26.03
CA VAL A 132 4.77 7.43 24.58
C VAL A 132 4.64 5.94 24.30
N ALA A 133 3.74 5.58 23.40
CA ALA A 133 3.63 4.24 22.86
C ALA A 133 3.64 4.26 21.32
N VAL A 134 4.31 3.28 20.74
CA VAL A 134 4.33 3.03 19.29
C VAL A 134 3.88 1.60 19.04
N ILE A 135 2.83 1.46 18.23
CA ILE A 135 2.21 0.16 17.93
C ILE A 135 2.14 0.02 16.42
N LEU A 136 2.80 -0.98 15.86
CA LEU A 136 2.63 -1.32 14.45
C LEU A 136 1.40 -2.24 14.32
N ALA A 137 0.57 -1.95 13.32
CA ALA A 137 -0.62 -2.73 13.05
C ALA A 137 -0.88 -2.80 11.55
N THR A 138 -1.49 -3.89 11.10
CA THR A 138 -1.75 -4.19 9.69
C THR A 138 -3.24 -4.37 9.46
N SER A 139 -3.76 -3.96 8.30
CA SER A 139 -5.14 -4.30 7.92
C SER A 139 -5.19 -5.66 7.21
N MET A 140 -4.11 -6.01 6.50
CA MET A 140 -4.06 -7.15 5.58
C MET A 140 -2.73 -7.90 5.63
N TYR A 141 -2.69 -9.03 4.93
CA TYR A 141 -1.48 -9.81 4.66
C TYR A 141 -1.40 -10.15 3.17
N ASP A 142 -0.18 -10.36 2.69
CA ASP A 142 0.03 -11.00 1.39
C ASP A 142 0.05 -12.54 1.46
N GLY A 143 0.26 -13.19 0.31
CA GLY A 143 0.29 -14.66 0.21
C GLY A 143 1.42 -15.36 0.98
N MET A 144 2.35 -14.60 1.58
CA MET A 144 3.42 -15.12 2.44
C MET A 144 3.26 -14.69 3.90
N CYS A 145 2.06 -14.22 4.28
CA CYS A 145 1.73 -13.70 5.61
C CYS A 145 2.63 -12.54 6.05
N ARG A 146 3.08 -11.72 5.09
CA ARG A 146 3.77 -10.46 5.42
C ARG A 146 2.72 -9.36 5.53
N PRO A 147 2.90 -8.41 6.46
CA PRO A 147 1.99 -7.27 6.61
C PRO A 147 1.82 -6.48 5.31
N TYR A 148 0.57 -6.22 4.96
CA TYR A 148 0.17 -5.43 3.81
C TYR A 148 -0.81 -4.37 4.29
N ASP A 149 -0.70 -3.16 3.75
CA ASP A 149 -1.53 -2.03 4.18
C ASP A 149 -1.40 -1.78 5.70
N TYR A 150 -0.17 -1.55 6.15
CA TYR A 150 0.19 -1.39 7.56
C TYR A 150 0.79 0.00 7.86
N ASN A 151 0.88 0.37 9.14
CA ASN A 151 1.59 1.57 9.58
C ASN A 151 2.03 1.43 11.05
N GLY A 152 2.82 2.39 11.54
CA GLY A 152 3.08 2.58 12.97
C GLY A 152 2.22 3.69 13.53
N PHE A 153 1.47 3.40 14.58
CA PHE A 153 0.56 4.32 15.26
C PHE A 153 1.20 4.78 16.55
N VAL A 154 1.20 6.10 16.77
CA VAL A 154 1.83 6.72 17.94
C VAL A 154 0.77 7.26 18.87
N PHE A 155 0.98 7.02 20.15
CA PHE A 155 0.14 7.47 21.23
C PHE A 155 0.96 8.23 22.28
N LEU A 156 0.34 9.22 22.88
CA LEU A 156 0.84 9.94 24.05
C LEU A 156 -0.25 9.91 25.12
N ASP A 157 0.06 9.34 26.29
CA ASP A 157 -0.88 9.19 27.41
C ASP A 157 -2.21 8.55 26.99
N GLY A 158 -2.14 7.47 26.21
CA GLY A 158 -3.31 6.75 25.70
C GLY A 158 -4.02 7.40 24.52
N ARG A 159 -3.67 8.64 24.15
CA ARG A 159 -4.30 9.38 23.05
C ARG A 159 -3.52 9.21 21.75
N TYR A 160 -4.22 8.92 20.65
CA TYR A 160 -3.62 8.89 19.31
C TYR A 160 -3.11 10.28 18.90
N VAL A 161 -1.85 10.35 18.47
CA VAL A 161 -1.19 11.62 18.08
C VAL A 161 -0.66 11.62 16.64
N GLY A 162 -0.68 10.48 15.95
CA GLY A 162 -0.31 10.39 14.55
C GLY A 162 0.23 9.03 14.12
N ARG A 163 0.65 8.95 12.86
CA ARG A 163 1.26 7.76 12.27
C ARG A 163 2.63 8.04 11.67
N LEU A 164 3.47 7.01 11.61
CA LEU A 164 4.86 7.10 11.18
C LEU A 164 5.03 7.36 9.68
N ALA A 165 4.05 7.00 8.84
CA ALA A 165 4.10 7.26 7.40
C ALA A 165 2.82 7.93 6.88
N PRO A 166 2.92 8.85 5.89
CA PRO A 166 1.77 9.57 5.33
C PRO A 166 0.86 8.69 4.48
N THR A 167 1.34 7.52 4.07
CA THR A 167 0.58 6.51 3.33
C THR A 167 0.67 5.17 4.05
N HIS A 168 -0.18 4.24 3.63
CA HIS A 168 -0.09 2.88 4.09
C HIS A 168 1.12 2.19 3.47
N LEU A 169 1.73 1.30 4.24
CA LEU A 169 2.97 0.64 3.91
C LEU A 169 2.70 -0.77 3.39
N VAL A 170 3.59 -1.24 2.53
CA VAL A 170 3.55 -2.58 1.97
C VAL A 170 4.89 -3.25 2.25
N SER A 171 4.87 -4.50 2.71
CA SER A 171 6.12 -5.21 3.01
C SER A 171 6.95 -5.40 1.74
N ARG A 172 8.27 -5.20 1.86
CA ARG A 172 9.25 -5.34 0.75
C ARG A 172 9.05 -4.36 -0.41
N THR A 173 8.51 -3.17 -0.14
CA THR A 173 8.50 -2.04 -1.09
C THR A 173 9.32 -0.87 -0.56
N ASP A 174 9.56 0.13 -1.41
CA ASP A 174 10.21 1.38 -0.98
C ASP A 174 9.41 2.04 0.15
N GLY A 175 10.10 2.45 1.21
CA GLY A 175 9.48 3.07 2.38
C GLY A 175 8.77 2.09 3.33
N ALA A 176 8.97 0.78 3.21
CA ALA A 176 8.52 -0.17 4.24
C ALA A 176 9.26 0.08 5.56
N ILE A 177 8.57 0.07 6.71
CA ILE A 177 9.24 0.13 8.02
C ILE A 177 10.10 -1.12 8.19
N ASP A 178 11.36 -0.91 8.60
CA ASP A 178 12.34 -1.95 8.90
C ASP A 178 11.77 -2.98 9.90
N PRO A 179 12.12 -4.28 9.81
CA PRO A 179 11.53 -5.29 10.66
C PRO A 179 11.85 -5.10 12.16
N GLY A 180 12.90 -4.33 12.49
CA GLY A 180 13.17 -3.89 13.87
C GLY A 180 12.11 -2.94 14.45
N GLY A 181 11.22 -2.40 13.62
CA GLY A 181 10.14 -1.50 14.00
C GLY A 181 10.63 -0.07 14.29
N ALA A 182 9.89 0.62 15.17
CA ALA A 182 10.29 1.92 15.69
C ALA A 182 10.84 1.77 17.11
N THR A 183 11.80 2.62 17.48
CA THR A 183 12.35 2.70 18.83
C THR A 183 11.94 4.02 19.48
N ILE A 184 11.91 4.05 20.82
CA ILE A 184 11.57 5.25 21.60
C ILE A 184 12.75 5.52 22.52
N ALA A 185 13.36 6.70 22.38
CA ALA A 185 14.44 7.14 23.23
C ALA A 185 13.92 7.67 24.58
N SER A 186 14.82 7.82 25.56
CA SER A 186 14.47 8.29 26.91
C SER A 186 13.89 9.69 26.94
N ASP A 187 14.20 10.53 25.95
CA ASP A 187 13.69 11.89 25.81
C ASP A 187 12.33 11.97 25.10
N GLY A 188 11.71 10.81 24.82
CA GLY A 188 10.44 10.69 24.12
C GLY A 188 10.52 10.86 22.61
N SER A 189 11.71 11.04 22.03
CA SER A 189 11.87 10.97 20.57
C SER A 189 11.62 9.55 20.07
N ILE A 190 10.99 9.46 18.91
CA ILE A 190 10.67 8.19 18.25
C ILE A 190 11.51 8.11 17.00
N GLU A 191 12.13 6.97 16.76
CA GLU A 191 12.90 6.73 15.55
C GLU A 191 12.31 5.55 14.79
N ALA A 192 12.07 5.75 13.50
CA ALA A 192 11.72 4.68 12.58
C ALA A 192 12.72 4.63 11.43
N ARG A 193 13.08 3.41 11.02
CA ARG A 193 13.90 3.18 9.82
C ARG A 193 13.01 2.63 8.73
N PHE A 194 13.19 3.16 7.53
CA PHE A 194 12.45 2.79 6.34
C PHE A 194 13.40 2.17 5.34
N ILE A 195 13.12 0.95 4.89
CA ILE A 195 13.90 0.27 3.86
C ILE A 195 13.70 1.00 2.54
N ARG A 196 14.79 1.26 1.80
CA ARG A 196 14.74 1.95 0.52
C ARG A 196 15.01 1.00 -0.63
N TYR A 197 14.04 0.91 -1.54
CA TYR A 197 14.14 0.14 -2.79
C TYR A 197 14.30 1.08 -3.98
N ALA A 198 15.14 0.73 -4.94
CA ALA A 198 15.09 1.28 -6.29
C ALA A 198 14.04 0.54 -7.12
N ASP A 199 13.56 1.17 -8.21
CA ASP A 199 12.51 0.61 -9.07
C ASP A 199 12.82 -0.79 -9.63
N ARG A 200 14.11 -1.13 -9.75
CA ARG A 200 14.58 -2.41 -10.30
C ARG A 200 15.06 -3.39 -9.23
N ASP A 201 14.94 -3.05 -7.95
CA ASP A 201 15.36 -3.94 -6.88
C ASP A 201 14.45 -5.17 -6.82
N PRO A 202 15.02 -6.38 -6.72
CA PRO A 202 14.21 -7.54 -6.37
C PRO A 202 13.75 -7.41 -4.92
N LEU A 203 12.57 -7.96 -4.59
CA LEU A 203 11.96 -7.84 -3.26
C LEU A 203 12.86 -8.29 -2.09
N CYS A 204 13.86 -9.13 -2.34
CA CYS A 204 14.82 -9.60 -1.33
C CYS A 204 15.88 -8.57 -0.95
N CYS A 205 16.18 -7.63 -1.83
CA CYS A 205 17.50 -7.04 -1.91
C CYS A 205 17.40 -5.53 -2.19
N PRO A 206 16.98 -4.73 -1.20
CA PRO A 206 16.97 -3.27 -1.31
C PRO A 206 18.40 -2.75 -1.53
N SER A 207 18.59 -1.91 -2.54
CA SER A 207 19.88 -1.37 -2.93
C SER A 207 20.10 0.08 -2.47
N ARG A 208 19.05 0.80 -2.07
CA ARG A 208 19.13 2.20 -1.63
C ARG A 208 19.40 2.37 -0.13
N GLY A 209 19.54 1.27 0.61
CA GLY A 209 19.83 1.28 2.04
C GLY A 209 18.58 1.57 2.89
N HIS A 210 18.71 2.48 3.85
CA HIS A 210 17.62 2.86 4.76
C HIS A 210 17.47 4.37 4.82
N THR A 211 16.31 4.86 5.21
CA THR A 211 16.12 6.24 5.63
C THR A 211 15.63 6.23 7.08
N ARG A 212 16.39 6.87 7.96
CA ARG A 212 16.01 7.09 9.35
C ARG A 212 15.20 8.36 9.44
N VAL A 213 14.05 8.29 10.11
CA VAL A 213 13.24 9.45 10.43
C VAL A 213 13.04 9.50 11.94
N THR A 214 13.37 10.65 12.52
CA THR A 214 13.13 10.93 13.93
C THR A 214 11.89 11.80 14.04
N TYR A 215 11.02 11.44 14.98
CA TYR A 215 9.77 12.11 15.28
C TYR A 215 9.78 12.59 16.72
N ARG A 216 8.96 13.61 17.00
CA ARG A 216 8.69 14.09 18.35
C ARG A 216 7.23 14.50 18.44
N VAL A 217 6.62 14.24 19.58
CA VAL A 217 5.28 14.77 19.86
C VAL A 217 5.41 16.22 20.32
N VAL A 218 4.79 17.14 19.59
CA VAL A 218 4.75 18.58 19.90
C VAL A 218 3.31 19.02 19.89
N ASN A 219 2.84 19.63 20.98
CA ASN A 219 1.45 20.09 21.13
C ASN A 219 0.40 18.99 20.84
N GLY A 220 0.69 17.74 21.25
CA GLY A 220 -0.20 16.60 21.03
C GLY A 220 -0.26 16.10 19.59
N VAL A 221 0.69 16.50 18.73
CA VAL A 221 0.82 16.05 17.34
C VAL A 221 2.18 15.40 17.15
N LEU A 222 2.21 14.24 16.48
CA LEU A 222 3.46 13.64 16.05
C LEU A 222 4.06 14.45 14.89
N GLY A 223 5.11 15.22 15.15
CA GLY A 223 5.87 15.94 14.14
C GLY A 223 7.09 15.15 13.66
N VAL A 224 7.47 15.36 12.41
CA VAL A 224 8.75 14.91 11.86
C VAL A 224 9.83 15.90 12.27
N ALA A 225 10.86 15.43 12.99
CA ALA A 225 11.94 16.28 13.49
C ALA A 225 13.12 16.30 12.50
N THR A 226 13.63 15.13 12.13
CA THR A 226 14.78 15.00 11.23
C THR A 226 14.66 13.77 10.34
N ARG A 227 15.34 13.83 9.18
CA ARG A 227 15.49 12.73 8.23
C ARG A 227 16.97 12.56 7.91
N GLN A 228 17.45 11.33 7.99
CA GLN A 228 18.81 10.98 7.58
C GLN A 228 18.78 9.79 6.63
N SER A 229 19.34 9.97 5.44
CA SER A 229 19.57 8.86 4.52
C SER A 229 20.78 8.07 4.98
N GLU A 230 20.60 6.77 5.14
CA GLU A 230 21.66 5.80 5.42
C GLU A 230 21.90 5.06 4.11
N GLY A 231 23.00 5.40 3.43
CA GLY A 231 23.38 4.69 2.21
C GLY A 231 23.47 3.18 2.47
N ALA A 232 23.26 2.38 1.42
CA ALA A 232 23.55 0.97 1.51
C ALA A 232 25.02 0.81 1.93
N SER A 233 25.26 0.22 3.10
CA SER A 233 26.61 -0.19 3.46
C SER A 233 27.13 -1.05 2.31
N PRO A 234 28.34 -0.79 1.80
CA PRO A 234 28.93 -1.65 0.78
C PRO A 234 28.84 -3.09 1.30
N PRO A 235 28.46 -4.07 0.46
CA PRO A 235 28.37 -5.45 0.88
C PRO A 235 29.68 -5.80 1.58
N ALA A 236 29.57 -6.38 2.79
CA ALA A 236 30.73 -6.78 3.58
C ALA A 236 31.71 -7.48 2.63
N THR A 237 32.91 -6.92 2.52
CA THR A 237 33.94 -7.26 1.53
C THR A 237 33.87 -8.74 1.22
N ALA A 238 33.47 -9.06 -0.01
CA ALA A 238 33.38 -10.44 -0.46
C ALA A 238 34.66 -11.16 -0.04
N LEU A 239 34.50 -12.32 0.60
CA LEU A 239 35.64 -13.16 0.99
C LEU A 239 36.60 -13.27 -0.20
N PRO A 240 37.92 -13.18 0.03
CA PRO A 240 38.90 -13.27 -1.05
C PRO A 240 38.58 -14.50 -1.89
N ARG A 241 38.39 -14.28 -3.18
CA ARG A 241 38.06 -15.31 -4.16
C ARG A 241 39.23 -16.29 -4.20
N THR A 242 39.20 -17.32 -3.37
CA THR A 242 40.24 -18.36 -3.36
C THR A 242 40.08 -19.21 -4.61
N GLY A 243 40.96 -18.96 -5.58
CA GLY A 243 41.35 -19.93 -6.61
C GLY A 243 40.25 -20.39 -7.57
N GLY A 244 39.90 -19.55 -8.54
CA GLY A 244 39.23 -20.00 -9.76
C GLY A 244 40.16 -19.82 -10.96
N LEU A 245 40.77 -20.91 -11.44
CA LEU A 245 41.49 -20.96 -12.71
C LEU A 245 40.55 -20.51 -13.84
N THR A 246 40.83 -19.36 -14.42
CA THR A 246 40.14 -18.88 -15.62
C THR A 246 40.55 -19.73 -16.82
N VAL A 247 39.68 -20.65 -17.22
CA VAL A 247 39.73 -21.25 -18.56
C VAL A 247 38.97 -20.31 -19.51
N PRO A 248 39.61 -19.77 -20.57
CA PRO A 248 38.92 -18.96 -21.55
C PRO A 248 38.04 -19.86 -22.42
N ILE A 249 36.72 -19.80 -22.22
CA ILE A 249 35.77 -20.37 -23.18
C ILE A 249 35.36 -19.28 -24.15
N GLY A 250 35.63 -19.54 -25.42
CA GLY A 250 35.48 -18.64 -26.54
C GLY A 250 34.07 -18.11 -26.74
N VAL A 251 34.04 -16.87 -27.21
CA VAL A 251 32.90 -16.11 -27.70
C VAL A 251 32.28 -16.80 -28.91
N GLY A 252 30.98 -17.05 -28.88
CA GLY A 252 30.24 -17.49 -30.06
C GLY A 252 28.73 -17.44 -29.86
N LEU A 253 28.08 -16.60 -30.68
CA LEU A 253 26.66 -16.63 -31.09
C LEU A 253 25.62 -16.03 -30.14
N ALA A 254 25.28 -14.76 -30.38
CA ALA A 254 23.90 -14.26 -30.20
C ALA A 254 23.64 -13.02 -31.08
N ALA A 255 23.70 -13.20 -32.40
CA ALA A 255 23.17 -12.27 -33.38
C ALA A 255 22.10 -13.00 -34.21
N SER A 256 20.88 -13.14 -33.67
CA SER A 256 19.72 -13.63 -34.42
C SER A 256 18.45 -13.48 -33.58
N LEU A 257 17.78 -12.31 -33.61
CA LEU A 257 16.35 -12.20 -33.29
C LEU A 257 15.66 -10.87 -33.68
N CYS A 258 16.32 -9.89 -34.30
CA CYS A 258 15.69 -8.62 -34.71
C CYS A 258 15.21 -8.55 -36.18
N ALA A 259 14.89 -9.67 -36.84
CA ALA A 259 14.53 -9.68 -38.27
C ALA A 259 13.06 -10.04 -38.61
N ILE A 260 12.15 -10.21 -37.63
CA ILE A 260 10.81 -10.76 -37.93
C ILE A 260 9.68 -9.70 -38.00
N CYS A 261 9.85 -8.48 -37.50
CA CYS A 261 8.74 -7.50 -37.47
C CYS A 261 8.65 -6.54 -38.69
N GLY A 262 9.57 -6.59 -39.66
CA GLY A 262 9.60 -5.65 -40.80
C GLY A 262 8.75 -6.05 -42.03
N GLY A 263 8.24 -7.28 -42.10
CA GLY A 263 7.75 -7.85 -43.36
C GLY A 263 6.28 -7.57 -43.74
N ALA A 264 5.45 -7.03 -42.84
CA ALA A 264 3.99 -7.05 -43.06
C ALA A 264 3.39 -5.78 -43.70
N LEU A 265 4.15 -4.68 -43.87
CA LEU A 265 3.56 -3.40 -44.30
C LEU A 265 3.69 -3.07 -45.80
N VAL A 266 4.33 -3.91 -46.62
CA VAL A 266 4.57 -3.58 -48.05
C VAL A 266 3.54 -4.19 -49.01
N ARG A 267 2.61 -5.07 -48.57
CA ARG A 267 1.76 -5.85 -49.49
C ARG A 267 0.30 -5.42 -49.70
N CYS A 268 -0.15 -4.27 -49.17
CA CYS A 268 -1.54 -3.81 -49.35
C CYS A 268 -1.71 -2.51 -50.16
N ARG A 269 -0.78 -2.16 -51.07
CA ARG A 269 -0.91 -0.95 -51.93
C ARG A 269 -0.89 -1.21 -53.43
N ARG A 270 -1.36 -2.37 -53.89
CA ARG A 270 -1.57 -2.67 -55.33
C ARG A 270 -2.83 -3.51 -55.55
N ARG A 271 -4.00 -2.90 -55.44
CA ARG A 271 -5.25 -3.36 -56.05
C ARG A 271 -6.27 -2.23 -55.91
N ASP A 272 -6.22 -1.25 -56.80
CA ASP A 272 -7.35 -0.34 -57.08
C ASP A 272 -7.08 0.61 -58.27
N GLN A 273 -6.54 0.09 -59.37
CA GLN A 273 -6.48 0.85 -60.63
C GLN A 273 -6.73 -0.04 -61.84
N THR A 274 -7.92 -0.63 -61.96
CA THR A 274 -8.49 -1.04 -63.26
C THR A 274 -9.99 -1.23 -63.11
N ARG A 275 -10.79 -0.20 -63.42
CA ARG A 275 -12.16 -0.29 -63.98
C ARG A 275 -12.77 1.12 -64.02
N PHE A 276 -12.48 1.86 -65.09
CA PHE A 276 -13.40 2.83 -65.68
C PHE A 276 -13.04 2.94 -67.16
N SER A 277 -13.84 2.28 -67.99
CA SER A 277 -14.06 2.51 -69.41
C SER A 277 -15.46 2.01 -69.71
#